data_AF-A0A177CX50-F1
#
_entry.id   AF-A0A177CX50-F1
#
_cell.length_a   1.000
_cell.length_b   1.000
_cell.length_c   1.000
_cell.angle_alpha   90.00
_cell.angle_beta   90.00
_cell.angle_gamma   90.00
#
_symmetry.space_group_name_H-M   'P 1'
#
loop_
_entity.id
_entity.type
_entity.pdbx_description
1 polymer ?
#
loop_
_entity_poly.entity_id
_entity_poly.type
_entity_poly.pdbx_seq_one_letter_code
_entity_poly.pdbx_strand_id
1 'polypeptide(L)'
;MSVSKTAPKAILKALQEALTSGPAQQIGDAGYYKPRPQLFHHYNGSTWVSYSPQNYPNGAELPTKNLRIMSWNIDMLIGFAEERMSAALAHLSNLVASTNKEVPVVIFLQEMSQSDMQQIRNAPFIQNYFYITDLDERNWLSPLYGTNTLIDRRLTIKNVFRVPWISKFGRDGLFVDLTLSDQGKGRVLRLCNTHLESLVADPPVRPLQLQAAAPYLHDSSVAAGLLAGDLNAIQPFDRALHSDNDLKDAYLELGGQEDSDDGYTWGYQVPQALREKFGCSRMDKILFSGALRPQKFERIGMGVKVAEEKRQEMRAAGEEEWVTDHYGVMADFHLNDESVLAMTEKREDESPLSKLS
;
A
#
# COMPACT_ATOMS: atom_id res chain seq x y z
N MET A 1 5.37 -18.65 26.25
CA MET A 1 5.52 -19.55 25.08
C MET A 1 6.71 -19.04 24.29
N SER A 2 7.64 -19.91 23.90
CA SER A 2 8.85 -19.53 23.16
C SER A 2 8.48 -19.20 21.71
N VAL A 3 8.20 -17.93 21.41
CA VAL A 3 8.04 -17.46 20.03
C VAL A 3 9.38 -17.63 19.32
N SER A 4 9.36 -18.25 18.13
CA SER A 4 10.55 -18.53 17.33
C SER A 4 11.28 -17.24 16.99
N LYS A 5 12.56 -17.13 17.37
CA LYS A 5 13.41 -15.93 17.21
C LYS A 5 14.19 -15.89 15.88
N THR A 6 14.01 -16.89 15.02
CA THR A 6 14.59 -16.96 13.67
C THR A 6 13.53 -16.67 12.63
N ALA A 7 13.94 -16.22 11.43
CA ALA A 7 13.11 -16.13 10.23
C ALA A 7 12.08 -17.28 10.13
N PRO A 8 10.80 -17.04 9.79
CA PRO A 8 9.79 -18.08 9.86
C PRO A 8 10.09 -19.18 8.83
N LYS A 9 10.46 -20.39 9.29
CA LYS A 9 10.83 -21.52 8.42
C LYS A 9 9.78 -21.84 7.35
N ALA A 10 8.51 -21.66 7.67
CA ALA A 10 7.40 -21.88 6.74
C ALA A 10 7.40 -20.89 5.57
N ILE A 11 7.73 -19.62 5.84
CA ILE A 11 7.85 -18.56 4.85
C ILE A 11 9.00 -18.82 3.89
N LEU A 12 10.20 -19.11 4.42
CA LEU A 12 11.36 -19.42 3.57
C LEU A 12 11.12 -20.65 2.69
N LYS A 13 10.43 -21.66 3.23
CA LYS A 13 10.03 -22.83 2.47
C LYS A 13 9.04 -22.48 1.36
N ALA A 14 7.99 -21.71 1.66
CA ALA A 14 7.00 -21.31 0.66
C ALA A 14 7.61 -20.43 -0.44
N LEU A 15 8.55 -19.54 -0.11
CA LEU A 15 9.31 -18.78 -1.10
C LEU A 15 10.17 -19.69 -1.96
N GLN A 16 10.86 -20.66 -1.38
CA GLN A 16 11.67 -21.61 -2.13
C GLN A 16 10.81 -22.46 -3.09
N GLU A 17 9.64 -22.89 -2.64
CA GLU A 17 8.66 -23.61 -3.46
C GLU A 17 8.11 -22.72 -4.59
N ALA A 18 7.78 -21.46 -4.28
CA ALA A 18 7.40 -20.49 -5.30
C ALA A 18 8.54 -20.31 -6.31
N LEU A 19 9.78 -20.13 -5.90
CA LEU A 19 10.92 -19.96 -6.80
C LEU A 19 11.09 -21.15 -7.78
N THR A 20 10.83 -22.38 -7.33
CA THR A 20 11.00 -23.59 -8.14
C THR A 20 9.76 -23.99 -8.96
N SER A 21 8.61 -23.34 -8.77
CA SER A 21 7.33 -23.72 -9.43
C SER A 21 7.18 -23.28 -10.90
N GLY A 22 8.21 -22.68 -11.50
CA GLY A 22 8.16 -22.13 -12.87
C GLY A 22 7.61 -20.70 -12.91
N PRO A 23 7.20 -20.16 -14.08
CA PRO A 23 6.68 -18.80 -14.18
C PRO A 23 5.31 -18.66 -13.52
N ALA A 24 4.90 -17.41 -13.21
CA ALA A 24 3.52 -17.15 -12.75
C ALA A 24 2.52 -17.61 -13.80
N GLN A 25 1.49 -18.34 -13.39
CA GLN A 25 0.47 -18.87 -14.29
C GLN A 25 -0.87 -18.23 -14.01
N GLN A 26 -1.66 -18.01 -15.06
CA GLN A 26 -3.05 -17.64 -14.88
C GLN A 26 -3.84 -18.81 -14.31
N ILE A 27 -4.60 -18.55 -13.24
CA ILE A 27 -5.60 -19.49 -12.74
C ILE A 27 -6.78 -19.53 -13.72
N GLY A 28 -7.12 -20.71 -14.21
CA GLY A 28 -8.14 -20.94 -15.25
C GLY A 28 -9.61 -20.72 -14.81
N ASP A 29 -9.84 -20.22 -13.60
CA ASP A 29 -11.17 -19.85 -13.12
C ASP A 29 -11.45 -18.37 -13.47
N ALA A 30 -12.43 -18.15 -14.36
CA ALA A 30 -12.84 -16.81 -14.79
C ALA A 30 -13.35 -15.92 -13.64
N GLY A 31 -13.73 -16.50 -12.50
CA GLY A 31 -14.11 -15.78 -11.29
C GLY A 31 -12.93 -15.35 -10.42
N TYR A 32 -11.74 -15.94 -10.60
CA TYR A 32 -10.64 -15.80 -9.65
C TYR A 32 -10.18 -14.34 -9.48
N TYR A 33 -10.03 -13.63 -10.60
CA TYR A 33 -9.55 -12.24 -10.66
C TYR A 33 -10.66 -11.19 -10.50
N LYS A 34 -11.89 -11.60 -10.17
CA LYS A 34 -12.97 -10.65 -9.89
C LYS A 34 -12.76 -10.00 -8.52
N PRO A 35 -13.24 -8.75 -8.33
CA PRO A 35 -13.24 -8.10 -7.03
C PRO A 35 -13.94 -8.94 -5.97
N ARG A 36 -13.34 -9.02 -4.80
CA ARG A 36 -13.83 -9.72 -3.61
C ARG A 36 -14.16 -8.70 -2.53
N PRO A 37 -15.44 -8.34 -2.34
CA PRO A 37 -15.83 -7.44 -1.25
C PRO A 37 -15.41 -8.04 0.10
N GLN A 38 -14.92 -7.20 1.00
CA GLN A 38 -14.61 -7.60 2.37
C GLN A 38 -15.12 -6.56 3.39
N LEU A 39 -15.11 -6.97 4.65
CA LEU A 39 -15.47 -6.10 5.77
C LEU A 39 -14.30 -5.18 6.14
N PHE A 40 -14.59 -4.17 6.94
CA PHE A 40 -13.59 -3.41 7.70
C PHE A 40 -13.98 -3.39 9.17
N HIS A 41 -13.06 -2.96 10.03
CA HIS A 41 -13.19 -3.14 11.47
C HIS A 41 -12.90 -1.87 12.26
N HIS A 42 -13.66 -1.67 13.33
CA HIS A 42 -13.57 -0.53 14.23
C HIS A 42 -13.51 -1.01 15.68
N TYR A 43 -12.61 -0.46 16.48
CA TYR A 43 -12.57 -0.75 17.91
C TYR A 43 -13.53 0.17 18.66
N ASN A 44 -14.53 -0.42 19.32
CA ASN A 44 -15.61 0.32 19.99
C ASN A 44 -15.29 0.72 21.46
N GLY A 45 -14.03 0.58 21.89
CA GLY A 45 -13.61 0.75 23.28
C GLY A 45 -13.54 -0.55 24.09
N SER A 46 -14.01 -1.67 23.53
CA SER A 46 -13.92 -3.00 24.17
C SER A 46 -13.46 -4.08 23.20
N THR A 47 -14.03 -4.11 22.00
CA THR A 47 -13.77 -5.14 20.98
C THR A 47 -13.75 -4.54 19.58
N TRP A 48 -13.16 -5.29 18.65
CA TRP A 48 -13.23 -5.01 17.23
C TRP A 48 -14.59 -5.46 16.67
N VAL A 49 -15.33 -4.50 16.13
CA VAL A 49 -16.62 -4.71 15.46
C VAL A 49 -16.40 -4.66 13.95
N SER A 50 -16.99 -5.61 13.24
CA SER A 50 -16.89 -5.69 11.78
C SER A 50 -18.09 -5.01 11.13
N TYR A 51 -17.83 -4.28 10.06
CA TYR A 51 -18.85 -3.59 9.29
C TYR A 51 -18.77 -3.99 7.83
N SER A 52 -19.94 -4.24 7.25
CA SER A 52 -20.05 -4.28 5.79
C SER A 52 -20.16 -2.86 5.27
N PRO A 53 -19.66 -2.60 4.06
CA PRO A 53 -19.78 -1.27 3.46
C PRO A 53 -21.22 -0.75 3.34
N GLN A 54 -22.22 -1.65 3.28
CA GLN A 54 -23.64 -1.30 3.18
C GLN A 54 -24.31 -0.97 4.53
N ASN A 55 -23.72 -1.39 5.66
CA ASN A 55 -24.37 -1.35 6.97
C ASN A 55 -23.68 -0.40 7.97
N TYR A 56 -22.67 0.35 7.54
CA TYR A 56 -22.04 1.35 8.41
C TYR A 56 -22.85 2.65 8.37
N PRO A 57 -23.24 3.23 9.52
CA PRO A 57 -23.88 4.54 9.52
C PRO A 57 -22.93 5.55 8.86
N ASN A 58 -23.43 6.29 7.87
CA ASN A 58 -22.66 7.31 7.16
C ASN A 58 -21.93 8.18 8.17
N GLY A 59 -20.59 8.06 8.20
CA GLY A 59 -19.74 9.03 8.87
C GLY A 59 -19.91 10.38 8.16
N ALA A 60 -19.54 11.46 8.85
CA ALA A 60 -19.50 12.77 8.21
C ALA A 60 -18.66 12.69 6.92
N GLU A 61 -19.16 13.29 5.86
CA GLU A 61 -18.41 13.39 4.61
C GLU A 61 -17.07 14.08 4.86
N LEU A 62 -16.01 13.67 4.15
CA LEU A 62 -14.66 14.22 4.24
C LEU A 62 -14.69 15.76 4.29
N PRO A 63 -14.56 16.43 5.45
CA PRO A 63 -14.63 17.89 5.52
C PRO A 63 -13.34 18.52 4.98
N THR A 64 -12.34 17.69 4.73
CA THR A 64 -10.96 18.07 4.45
C THR A 64 -10.59 17.67 3.04
N LYS A 65 -9.97 18.61 2.32
CA LYS A 65 -9.41 18.38 0.99
C LYS A 65 -8.00 17.82 1.04
N ASN A 66 -7.47 17.58 2.23
CA ASN A 66 -6.11 17.11 2.42
C ASN A 66 -6.10 15.67 2.91
N LEU A 67 -5.11 14.90 2.49
CA LEU A 67 -4.92 13.52 2.92
C LEU A 67 -3.43 13.22 2.99
N ARG A 68 -3.00 12.55 4.05
CA ARG A 68 -1.67 11.98 4.14
C ARG A 68 -1.73 10.48 3.92
N ILE A 69 -0.94 9.99 2.96
CA ILE A 69 -0.72 8.56 2.74
C ILE A 69 0.67 8.19 3.27
N MET A 70 0.76 7.10 4.01
CA MET A 70 2.01 6.42 4.35
C MET A 70 1.95 5.00 3.78
N SER A 71 3.05 4.50 3.24
CA SER A 71 3.19 3.09 2.84
C SER A 71 4.51 2.53 3.34
N TRP A 72 4.49 1.33 3.91
CA TRP A 72 5.68 0.69 4.44
C TRP A 72 5.58 -0.84 4.39
N ASN A 73 6.53 -1.47 3.70
CA ASN A 73 6.80 -2.90 3.83
C ASN A 73 7.47 -3.15 5.19
N ILE A 74 6.95 -4.12 5.96
CA ILE A 74 7.40 -4.41 7.34
C ILE A 74 8.37 -5.61 7.42
N ASP A 75 8.66 -6.25 6.29
CA ASP A 75 9.58 -7.41 6.16
C ASP A 75 9.23 -8.60 7.08
N MET A 76 8.52 -9.57 6.52
CA MET A 76 8.17 -10.81 7.25
C MET A 76 9.27 -11.88 7.22
N LEU A 77 10.38 -11.64 6.50
CA LEU A 77 11.39 -12.65 6.21
C LEU A 77 12.44 -12.78 7.31
N ILE A 78 12.52 -11.82 8.22
CA ILE A 78 13.57 -11.75 9.23
C ILE A 78 13.06 -12.13 10.63
N GLY A 79 13.97 -12.56 11.50
CA GLY A 79 13.64 -12.94 12.88
C GLY A 79 13.14 -11.74 13.72
N PHE A 80 12.67 -12.00 14.94
CA PHE A 80 12.23 -10.95 15.89
C PHE A 80 11.05 -10.09 15.41
N ALA A 81 10.12 -10.71 14.68
CA ALA A 81 8.94 -10.02 14.12
C ALA A 81 8.17 -9.20 15.16
N GLU A 82 7.98 -9.73 16.37
CA GLU A 82 7.25 -9.01 17.42
C GLU A 82 7.97 -7.72 17.84
N GLU A 83 9.27 -7.80 18.11
CA GLU A 83 10.08 -6.65 18.48
C GLU A 83 10.17 -5.59 17.38
N ARG A 84 10.32 -6.03 16.12
CA ARG A 84 10.38 -5.14 14.94
C ARG A 84 9.07 -4.41 14.75
N MET A 85 7.95 -5.13 14.73
CA MET A 85 6.65 -4.51 14.54
C MET A 85 6.25 -3.61 15.73
N SER A 86 6.66 -3.94 16.95
CA SER A 86 6.49 -3.03 18.11
C SER A 86 7.18 -1.68 17.88
N ALA A 87 8.43 -1.69 17.41
CA ALA A 87 9.18 -0.48 17.06
C ALA A 87 8.61 0.23 15.82
N ALA A 88 8.13 -0.51 14.83
CA ALA A 88 7.42 0.03 13.67
C ALA A 88 6.18 0.84 14.08
N LEU A 89 5.35 0.24 14.94
CA LEU A 89 4.14 0.87 15.47
C LEU A 89 4.45 2.11 16.30
N ALA A 90 5.52 2.09 17.11
CA ALA A 90 5.97 3.26 17.84
C ALA A 90 6.40 4.40 16.89
N HIS A 91 7.13 4.08 15.82
CA HIS A 91 7.53 5.05 14.81
C HIS A 91 6.31 5.66 14.08
N LEU A 92 5.39 4.81 13.60
CA LEU A 92 4.16 5.23 12.94
C LEU A 92 3.29 6.09 13.87
N SER A 93 3.16 5.71 15.14
CA SER A 93 2.44 6.50 16.15
C SER A 93 3.02 7.91 16.28
N ASN A 94 4.35 8.06 16.29
CA ASN A 94 5.00 9.37 16.34
C ASN A 94 4.76 10.19 15.07
N LEU A 95 4.81 9.55 13.88
CA LEU A 95 4.49 10.22 12.61
C LEU A 95 3.05 10.72 12.59
N VAL A 96 2.10 9.89 13.03
CA VAL A 96 0.69 10.28 13.16
C VAL A 96 0.53 11.44 14.15
N ALA A 97 1.15 11.36 15.33
CA ALA A 97 1.09 12.42 16.33
C ALA A 97 1.71 13.76 15.86
N SER A 98 2.73 13.69 15.00
CA SER A 98 3.36 14.87 14.38
C SER A 98 2.57 15.44 13.20
N THR A 99 1.60 14.70 12.67
CA THR A 99 0.76 15.14 11.57
C THR A 99 -0.24 16.20 12.06
N ASN A 100 -0.49 17.22 11.24
CA ASN A 100 -1.50 18.23 11.55
C ASN A 100 -2.85 17.54 11.82
N LYS A 101 -3.49 17.88 12.95
CA LYS A 101 -4.76 17.28 13.37
C LYS A 101 -5.90 17.47 12.37
N GLU A 102 -5.82 18.41 11.43
CA GLU A 102 -6.81 18.59 10.36
C GLU A 102 -6.58 17.69 9.13
N VAL A 103 -5.44 17.00 9.07
CA VAL A 103 -5.08 16.10 7.96
C VAL A 103 -5.34 14.66 8.38
N PRO A 104 -6.28 13.95 7.76
CA PRO A 104 -6.49 12.52 7.97
C PRO A 104 -5.33 11.73 7.39
N VAL A 105 -5.04 10.59 8.02
CA VAL A 105 -3.93 9.71 7.65
C VAL A 105 -4.46 8.35 7.19
N VAL A 106 -3.88 7.81 6.13
CA VAL A 106 -4.06 6.42 5.75
C VAL A 106 -2.70 5.75 5.68
N ILE A 107 -2.58 4.55 6.25
CA ILE A 107 -1.34 3.79 6.32
C ILE A 107 -1.53 2.46 5.60
N PHE A 108 -0.68 2.19 4.62
CA PHE A 108 -0.59 0.93 3.91
C PHE A 108 0.58 0.13 4.47
N LEU A 109 0.31 -1.10 4.89
CA LEU A 109 1.32 -2.04 5.34
C LEU A 109 1.35 -3.26 4.41
N GLN A 110 2.55 -3.70 4.07
CA GLN A 110 2.83 -4.90 3.29
C GLN A 110 3.72 -5.85 4.08
N GLU A 111 3.74 -7.12 3.66
CA GLU A 111 4.49 -8.19 4.34
C GLU A 111 4.15 -8.31 5.82
N MET A 112 2.87 -8.17 6.14
CA MET A 112 2.38 -8.36 7.49
C MET A 112 2.30 -9.85 7.81
N SER A 113 2.77 -10.28 8.98
CA SER A 113 2.56 -11.62 9.53
C SER A 113 1.35 -11.67 10.48
N GLN A 114 0.98 -12.87 10.94
CA GLN A 114 -0.12 -13.05 11.91
C GLN A 114 0.16 -12.37 13.27
N SER A 115 1.41 -12.38 13.75
CA SER A 115 1.80 -11.68 14.98
C SER A 115 1.70 -10.16 14.82
N ASP A 116 1.99 -9.64 13.63
CA ASP A 116 1.89 -8.20 13.37
C ASP A 116 0.44 -7.75 13.40
N MET A 117 -0.46 -8.57 12.85
CA MET A 117 -1.91 -8.34 12.94
C MET A 117 -2.39 -8.32 14.39
N GLN A 118 -1.87 -9.21 15.24
CA GLN A 118 -2.17 -9.18 16.66
C GLN A 118 -1.69 -7.89 17.34
N GLN A 119 -0.48 -7.43 17.04
CA GLN A 119 0.04 -6.18 17.60
C GLN A 119 -0.75 -4.96 17.11
N ILE A 120 -1.12 -4.91 15.83
CA ILE A 120 -2.00 -3.86 15.27
C ILE A 120 -3.31 -3.79 16.02
N ARG A 121 -3.98 -4.94 16.23
CA ARG A 121 -5.25 -5.01 16.95
C ARG A 121 -5.15 -4.51 18.40
N ASN A 122 -3.96 -4.63 19.01
CA ASN A 122 -3.71 -4.28 20.41
C ASN A 122 -3.10 -2.89 20.60
N ALA A 123 -2.67 -2.22 19.53
CA ALA A 123 -2.02 -0.92 19.60
C ALA A 123 -3.04 0.18 19.98
N PRO A 124 -2.86 0.90 21.11
CA PRO A 124 -3.86 1.88 21.56
C PRO A 124 -4.13 3.01 20.56
N PHE A 125 -3.11 3.52 19.87
CA PHE A 125 -3.31 4.59 18.88
C PHE A 125 -4.13 4.10 17.68
N ILE A 126 -3.97 2.84 17.26
CA ILE A 126 -4.78 2.24 16.19
C ILE A 126 -6.23 2.07 16.67
N GLN A 127 -6.40 1.52 17.87
CA GLN A 127 -7.72 1.37 18.50
C GLN A 127 -8.44 2.70 18.72
N ASN A 128 -7.73 3.82 18.84
CA ASN A 128 -8.34 5.13 19.06
C ASN A 128 -8.63 5.88 17.75
N TYR A 129 -7.75 5.77 16.75
CA TYR A 129 -7.77 6.66 15.59
C TYR A 129 -8.07 5.99 14.26
N PHE A 130 -8.00 4.66 14.16
CA PHE A 130 -8.07 3.97 12.87
C PHE A 130 -9.18 2.92 12.78
N TYR A 131 -9.76 2.80 11.60
CA TYR A 131 -10.33 1.56 11.09
C TYR A 131 -9.21 0.68 10.53
N ILE A 132 -9.40 -0.64 10.52
CA ILE A 132 -8.48 -1.59 9.88
C ILE A 132 -9.25 -2.46 8.89
N THR A 133 -8.65 -2.80 7.75
CA THR A 133 -9.31 -3.62 6.72
C THR A 133 -9.33 -5.10 7.09
N ASP A 134 -8.34 -5.56 7.84
CA ASP A 134 -8.16 -6.96 8.17
C ASP A 134 -7.94 -7.10 9.67
N LEU A 135 -8.70 -8.01 10.30
CA LEU A 135 -8.39 -8.45 11.66
C LEU A 135 -7.32 -9.52 11.65
N ASP A 136 -7.33 -10.42 10.66
CA ASP A 136 -6.47 -11.59 10.58
C ASP A 136 -6.18 -11.92 9.10
N GLU A 137 -5.50 -13.04 8.85
CA GLU A 137 -5.00 -13.43 7.53
C GLU A 137 -6.08 -13.98 6.57
N ARG A 138 -7.34 -14.11 6.98
CA ARG A 138 -8.37 -14.85 6.20
C ARG A 138 -8.65 -14.29 4.81
N ASN A 139 -8.39 -13.00 4.59
CA ASN A 139 -8.58 -12.38 3.27
C ASN A 139 -7.33 -12.42 2.39
N TRP A 140 -6.18 -12.83 2.93
CA TRP A 140 -4.93 -12.90 2.18
C TRP A 140 -4.94 -14.12 1.26
N LEU A 141 -4.33 -13.98 0.07
CA LEU A 141 -4.16 -15.11 -0.85
C LEU A 141 -3.01 -16.02 -0.42
N SER A 142 -2.05 -15.48 0.33
CA SER A 142 -0.99 -16.24 1.00
C SER A 142 -1.39 -16.50 2.45
N PRO A 143 -1.24 -17.73 2.96
CA PRO A 143 -1.54 -18.02 4.36
C PRO A 143 -0.46 -17.49 5.33
N LEU A 144 0.63 -16.93 4.80
CA LEU A 144 1.82 -16.60 5.56
C LEU A 144 2.02 -15.10 5.74
N TYR A 145 1.52 -14.29 4.81
CA TYR A 145 1.69 -12.85 4.82
C TYR A 145 0.68 -12.14 3.93
N GLY A 146 0.51 -10.85 4.14
CA GLY A 146 -0.31 -10.03 3.26
C GLY A 146 -0.25 -8.55 3.55
N THR A 147 -1.33 -7.87 3.20
CA THR A 147 -1.47 -6.42 3.31
C THR A 147 -2.56 -6.05 4.30
N ASN A 148 -2.41 -4.91 4.97
CA ASN A 148 -3.45 -4.31 5.81
C ASN A 148 -3.45 -2.80 5.59
N THR A 149 -4.62 -2.18 5.62
CA THR A 149 -4.77 -0.73 5.49
C THR A 149 -5.40 -0.17 6.76
N LEU A 150 -4.74 0.84 7.34
CA LEU A 150 -5.24 1.60 8.48
C LEU A 150 -5.82 2.91 7.97
N ILE A 151 -7.10 3.17 8.25
CA ILE A 151 -7.83 4.35 7.75
C ILE A 151 -8.23 5.23 8.93
N ASP A 152 -7.84 6.50 8.95
CA ASP A 152 -8.27 7.45 9.98
C ASP A 152 -9.81 7.47 10.11
N ARG A 153 -10.32 7.40 11.34
CA ARG A 153 -11.76 7.31 11.64
C ARG A 153 -12.57 8.53 11.23
N ARG A 154 -11.91 9.64 10.92
CA ARG A 154 -12.56 10.82 10.36
C ARG A 154 -12.95 10.63 8.89
N LEU A 155 -12.44 9.57 8.24
CA LEU A 155 -12.75 9.22 6.87
C LEU A 155 -13.94 8.26 6.82
N THR A 156 -14.84 8.49 5.86
CA THR A 156 -16.00 7.62 5.65
C THR A 156 -15.68 6.58 4.59
N ILE A 157 -15.60 5.32 5.00
CA ILE A 157 -15.37 4.16 4.10
C ILE A 157 -16.69 3.79 3.42
N LYS A 158 -16.69 3.77 2.08
CA LYS A 158 -17.82 3.38 1.25
C LYS A 158 -17.74 1.94 0.76
N ASN A 159 -16.55 1.43 0.46
CA ASN A 159 -16.30 0.05 0.03
C ASN A 159 -14.90 -0.41 0.46
N VAL A 160 -14.75 -1.72 0.71
CA VAL A 160 -13.45 -2.39 0.79
C VAL A 160 -13.54 -3.67 -0.03
N PHE A 161 -12.55 -3.90 -0.89
CA PHE A 161 -12.49 -5.11 -1.72
C PHE A 161 -11.07 -5.45 -2.11
N ARG A 162 -10.80 -6.72 -2.39
CA ARG A 162 -9.51 -7.19 -2.94
C ARG A 162 -9.65 -7.64 -4.37
N VAL A 163 -8.63 -7.39 -5.18
CA VAL A 163 -8.52 -7.93 -6.53
C VAL A 163 -7.23 -8.76 -6.60
N PRO A 164 -7.33 -10.09 -6.79
CA PRO A 164 -6.17 -10.93 -6.99
C PRO A 164 -5.41 -10.57 -8.24
N TRP A 165 -4.08 -10.67 -8.19
CA TRP A 165 -3.23 -10.54 -9.36
C TRP A 165 -2.75 -11.89 -9.87
N ILE A 166 -2.32 -11.94 -11.13
CA ILE A 166 -1.46 -13.04 -11.58
C ILE A 166 -0.18 -13.00 -10.76
N SER A 167 0.15 -14.10 -10.07
CA SER A 167 1.26 -14.09 -9.10
C SER A 167 1.73 -15.49 -8.71
N LYS A 168 3.02 -15.62 -8.38
CA LYS A 168 3.59 -16.79 -7.67
C LYS A 168 3.50 -16.65 -6.15
N PHE A 169 3.37 -15.40 -5.70
CA PHE A 169 3.47 -14.98 -4.31
C PHE A 169 2.10 -14.65 -3.69
N GLY A 170 1.01 -14.89 -4.41
CA GLY A 170 -0.33 -14.56 -3.93
C GLY A 170 -0.54 -13.05 -3.76
N ARG A 171 -0.03 -12.25 -4.70
CA ARG A 171 -0.19 -10.78 -4.67
C ARG A 171 -1.62 -10.37 -5.03
N ASP A 172 -2.08 -9.29 -4.40
CA ASP A 172 -3.38 -8.67 -4.65
C ASP A 172 -3.31 -7.13 -4.52
N GLY A 173 -4.39 -6.47 -4.94
CA GLY A 173 -4.67 -5.08 -4.60
C GLY A 173 -5.78 -5.01 -3.58
N LEU A 174 -5.51 -4.43 -2.42
CA LEU A 174 -6.49 -4.12 -1.39
C LEU A 174 -7.02 -2.70 -1.60
N PHE A 175 -8.25 -2.62 -2.08
CA PHE A 175 -8.92 -1.36 -2.40
C PHE A 175 -9.82 -0.87 -1.27
N VAL A 176 -9.80 0.45 -1.04
CA VAL A 176 -10.70 1.16 -0.14
C VAL A 176 -11.28 2.37 -0.86
N ASP A 177 -12.60 2.47 -0.91
CA ASP A 177 -13.29 3.66 -1.41
C ASP A 177 -13.65 4.57 -0.24
N LEU A 178 -13.27 5.84 -0.33
CA LEU A 178 -13.63 6.89 0.63
C LEU A 178 -14.65 7.85 0.01
N THR A 179 -15.71 8.17 0.77
CA THR A 179 -16.72 9.13 0.34
C THR A 179 -16.15 10.55 0.33
N LEU A 180 -16.27 11.22 -0.81
CA LEU A 180 -15.96 12.64 -0.94
C LEU A 180 -17.19 13.49 -0.60
N SER A 181 -17.00 14.64 0.03
CA SER A 181 -18.05 15.61 0.43
C SER A 181 -18.70 16.38 -0.71
N ASP A 182 -18.60 15.88 -1.94
CA ASP A 182 -19.14 16.57 -3.11
C ASP A 182 -20.66 16.42 -3.16
N GLN A 183 -21.36 17.55 -3.00
CA GLN A 183 -22.82 17.70 -3.03
C GLN A 183 -23.40 17.51 -4.44
N GLY A 184 -23.18 16.36 -5.08
CA GLY A 184 -23.96 16.05 -6.28
C GLY A 184 -23.52 14.89 -7.17
N LYS A 185 -22.34 14.27 -6.99
CA LYS A 185 -21.89 13.21 -7.93
C LYS A 185 -21.63 11.83 -7.34
N GLY A 186 -21.62 11.67 -6.02
CA GLY A 186 -21.47 10.36 -5.36
C GLY A 186 -20.18 9.59 -5.69
N ARG A 187 -19.17 10.28 -6.26
CA ARG A 187 -17.86 9.73 -6.61
C ARG A 187 -16.99 9.52 -5.38
N VAL A 188 -15.98 8.65 -5.50
CA VAL A 188 -15.10 8.27 -4.40
C VAL A 188 -13.65 8.67 -4.65
N LEU A 189 -12.89 8.80 -3.56
CA LEU A 189 -11.44 8.63 -3.59
C LEU A 189 -11.15 7.14 -3.42
N ARG A 190 -10.54 6.51 -4.43
CA ARG A 190 -10.19 5.09 -4.39
C ARG A 190 -8.71 4.92 -4.06
N LEU A 191 -8.46 4.16 -3.01
CA LEU A 191 -7.14 3.84 -2.50
C LEU A 191 -6.82 2.37 -2.79
N CYS A 192 -5.58 2.05 -3.16
CA CYS A 192 -5.12 0.68 -3.40
C CYS A 192 -3.78 0.45 -2.70
N ASN A 193 -3.78 -0.41 -1.68
CA ASN A 193 -2.58 -0.96 -1.06
C ASN A 193 -2.19 -2.25 -1.80
N THR A 194 -0.97 -2.33 -2.31
CA THR A 194 -0.51 -3.53 -3.01
C THR A 194 0.95 -3.85 -2.69
N HIS A 195 1.32 -5.11 -2.91
CA HIS A 195 2.71 -5.54 -2.99
C HIS A 195 2.84 -6.30 -4.31
N LEU A 196 3.57 -5.76 -5.28
CA LEU A 196 3.70 -6.37 -6.62
C LEU A 196 4.68 -7.56 -6.65
N GLU A 197 4.76 -8.26 -7.77
CA GLU A 197 5.59 -9.46 -7.90
C GLU A 197 7.05 -9.19 -7.55
N SER A 198 7.54 -9.90 -6.54
CA SER A 198 8.92 -9.80 -6.08
C SER A 198 9.88 -10.49 -7.03
N LEU A 199 11.15 -10.08 -6.93
CA LEU A 199 12.27 -10.64 -7.69
C LEU A 199 12.11 -10.43 -9.21
N VAL A 200 13.14 -10.85 -9.94
CA VAL A 200 13.11 -10.87 -11.41
C VAL A 200 12.28 -12.07 -11.86
N ALA A 201 11.30 -11.81 -12.73
CA ALA A 201 10.48 -12.84 -13.35
C ALA A 201 10.66 -12.84 -14.88
N ASP A 202 10.64 -14.03 -15.46
CA ASP A 202 10.63 -14.25 -16.91
C ASP A 202 9.53 -15.28 -17.25
N PRO A 203 8.43 -14.87 -17.91
CA PRO A 203 8.14 -13.51 -18.37
C PRO A 203 7.86 -12.52 -17.21
N PRO A 204 8.02 -11.19 -17.43
CA PRO A 204 7.72 -10.18 -16.43
C PRO A 204 6.25 -10.18 -16.00
N VAL A 205 6.00 -10.10 -14.68
CA VAL A 205 4.65 -10.18 -14.10
C VAL A 205 4.13 -8.80 -13.67
N ARG A 206 4.97 -7.96 -13.05
CA ARG A 206 4.57 -6.63 -12.55
C ARG A 206 3.83 -5.73 -13.57
N PRO A 207 4.21 -5.71 -14.87
CA PRO A 207 3.43 -4.96 -15.87
C PRO A 207 1.97 -5.41 -15.93
N LEU A 208 1.71 -6.72 -15.89
CA LEU A 208 0.36 -7.29 -15.93
C LEU A 208 -0.45 -6.93 -14.67
N GLN A 209 0.22 -6.86 -13.51
CA GLN A 209 -0.42 -6.56 -12.24
C GLN A 209 -0.85 -5.09 -12.17
N LEU A 210 0.04 -4.16 -12.54
CA LEU A 210 -0.33 -2.75 -12.56
C LEU A 210 -1.37 -2.44 -13.64
N GLN A 211 -1.27 -3.10 -14.80
CA GLN A 211 -2.30 -3.04 -15.84
C GLN A 211 -3.66 -3.56 -15.37
N ALA A 212 -3.69 -4.60 -14.53
CA ALA A 212 -4.94 -5.08 -13.93
C ALA A 212 -5.53 -4.09 -12.91
N ALA A 213 -4.69 -3.30 -12.22
CA ALA A 213 -5.14 -2.30 -11.26
C ALA A 213 -5.69 -1.03 -11.92
N ALA A 214 -5.14 -0.61 -13.07
CA ALA A 214 -5.45 0.65 -13.71
C ALA A 214 -6.95 0.88 -14.00
N PRO A 215 -7.72 -0.10 -14.54
CA PRO A 215 -9.15 0.09 -14.77
C PRO A 215 -9.95 0.41 -13.50
N TYR A 216 -9.54 -0.11 -12.34
CA TYR A 216 -10.21 0.19 -11.07
C TYR A 216 -9.93 1.62 -10.61
N LEU A 217 -8.71 2.13 -10.84
CA LEU A 217 -8.29 3.48 -10.45
C LEU A 217 -8.87 4.56 -11.37
N HIS A 218 -9.19 4.21 -12.61
CA HIS A 218 -9.77 5.11 -13.63
C HIS A 218 -11.28 4.94 -13.82
N ASP A 219 -11.95 4.14 -12.99
CA ASP A 219 -13.39 3.90 -13.09
C ASP A 219 -14.18 5.22 -12.99
N SER A 220 -15.26 5.35 -13.75
CA SER A 220 -16.08 6.57 -13.81
C SER A 220 -16.68 7.01 -12.46
N SER A 221 -16.83 6.07 -11.51
CA SER A 221 -17.27 6.35 -10.13
C SER A 221 -16.15 6.90 -9.24
N VAL A 222 -14.90 6.91 -9.71
CA VAL A 222 -13.72 7.36 -8.99
C VAL A 222 -13.36 8.77 -9.44
N ALA A 223 -13.38 9.73 -8.51
CA ALA A 223 -12.94 11.10 -8.79
C ALA A 223 -11.40 11.20 -8.81
N ALA A 224 -10.75 10.39 -7.98
CA ALA A 224 -9.30 10.24 -7.95
C ALA A 224 -8.90 8.86 -7.44
N GLY A 225 -7.88 8.28 -8.06
CA GLY A 225 -7.29 7.01 -7.67
C GLY A 225 -5.90 7.20 -7.07
N LEU A 226 -5.56 6.39 -6.08
CA LEU A 226 -4.21 6.33 -5.52
C LEU A 226 -3.84 4.87 -5.28
N LEU A 227 -2.66 4.47 -5.73
CA LEU A 227 -2.07 3.16 -5.50
C LEU A 227 -0.70 3.36 -4.86
N ALA A 228 -0.45 2.70 -3.74
CA ALA A 228 0.86 2.73 -3.10
C ALA A 228 1.20 1.39 -2.47
N GLY A 229 2.49 1.19 -2.23
CA GLY A 229 2.98 -0.07 -1.73
C GLY A 229 4.45 -0.30 -2.05
N ASP A 230 4.86 -1.54 -1.84
CA ASP A 230 6.07 -2.10 -2.41
C ASP A 230 5.78 -2.57 -3.84
N LEU A 231 6.21 -1.78 -4.82
CA LEU A 231 6.01 -2.08 -6.22
C LEU A 231 7.13 -2.96 -6.79
N ASN A 232 8.13 -3.35 -5.97
CA ASN A 232 9.27 -4.16 -6.38
C ASN A 232 9.94 -3.61 -7.66
N ALA A 233 10.05 -2.29 -7.77
CA ALA A 233 10.55 -1.63 -8.98
C ALA A 233 12.07 -1.78 -9.15
N ILE A 234 12.50 -2.95 -9.62
CA ILE A 234 13.90 -3.38 -9.72
C ILE A 234 14.38 -3.66 -11.14
N GLN A 235 13.50 -3.61 -12.14
CA GLN A 235 13.82 -3.84 -13.55
C GLN A 235 13.54 -2.61 -14.41
N PRO A 236 14.15 -2.49 -15.60
CA PRO A 236 14.02 -1.27 -16.38
C PRO A 236 12.60 -0.83 -16.76
N PHE A 237 11.70 -1.78 -17.01
CA PHE A 237 10.31 -1.47 -17.31
C PHE A 237 9.58 -0.81 -16.13
N ASP A 238 10.01 -1.06 -14.88
CA ASP A 238 9.36 -0.53 -13.68
C ASP A 238 9.42 1.00 -13.56
N ARG A 239 10.31 1.64 -14.34
CA ARG A 239 10.41 3.09 -14.44
C ARG A 239 9.19 3.69 -15.14
N ALA A 240 8.71 3.05 -16.20
CA ALA A 240 7.62 3.57 -17.05
C ALA A 240 6.24 3.02 -16.68
N LEU A 241 6.17 2.02 -15.79
CA LEU A 241 4.91 1.36 -15.44
C LEU A 241 3.79 2.32 -15.02
N HIS A 242 4.10 3.41 -14.33
CA HIS A 242 3.11 4.42 -13.98
C HIS A 242 2.52 5.08 -15.24
N SER A 243 3.35 5.63 -16.12
CA SER A 243 2.91 6.30 -17.35
C SER A 243 2.24 5.34 -18.35
N ASP A 244 2.70 4.09 -18.41
CA ASP A 244 2.09 3.04 -19.27
C ASP A 244 0.64 2.71 -18.86
N ASN A 245 0.24 3.12 -17.66
CA ASN A 245 -1.08 2.88 -17.08
C ASN A 245 -1.85 4.18 -16.79
N ASP A 246 -1.44 5.29 -17.40
CA ASP A 246 -2.02 6.62 -17.20
C ASP A 246 -2.04 7.08 -15.72
N LEU A 247 -1.05 6.62 -14.95
CA LEU A 247 -0.83 7.03 -13.57
C LEU A 247 0.37 7.98 -13.49
N LYS A 248 0.31 8.87 -12.52
CA LYS A 248 1.41 9.77 -12.16
C LYS A 248 2.15 9.24 -10.94
N ASP A 249 3.45 9.49 -10.84
CA ASP A 249 4.25 9.16 -9.66
C ASP A 249 4.43 10.40 -8.78
N ALA A 250 4.01 10.34 -7.52
CA ALA A 250 4.05 11.48 -6.61
C ALA A 250 5.48 12.00 -6.33
N TYR A 251 6.47 11.11 -6.32
CA TYR A 251 7.87 11.50 -6.12
C TYR A 251 8.38 12.28 -7.34
N LEU A 252 8.09 11.80 -8.55
CA LEU A 252 8.53 12.44 -9.80
C LEU A 252 7.78 13.75 -10.06
N GLU A 253 6.48 13.81 -9.81
CA GLU A 253 5.68 15.05 -9.96
C GLU A 253 6.16 16.17 -9.02
N LEU A 254 6.85 15.83 -7.93
CA LEU A 254 7.44 16.78 -6.99
C LEU A 254 8.94 17.06 -7.27
N GLY A 255 9.43 16.67 -8.46
CA GLY A 255 10.79 16.94 -8.91
C GLY A 255 11.83 15.90 -8.49
N GLY A 256 11.40 14.79 -7.90
CA GLY A 256 12.24 13.62 -7.66
C GLY A 256 12.76 13.02 -8.97
N GLN A 257 13.83 12.24 -8.88
CA GLN A 257 14.49 11.61 -10.03
C GLN A 257 14.60 10.10 -9.83
N GLU A 258 14.19 9.33 -10.85
CA GLU A 258 14.47 7.89 -10.87
C GLU A 258 15.97 7.62 -10.77
N ASP A 259 16.31 6.45 -10.22
CA ASP A 259 17.69 5.99 -10.06
C ASP A 259 18.60 6.96 -9.30
N SER A 260 18.04 7.70 -8.34
CA SER A 260 18.78 8.57 -7.44
C SER A 260 18.77 8.02 -6.00
N ASP A 261 19.88 8.23 -5.28
CA ASP A 261 20.01 7.86 -3.87
C ASP A 261 18.92 8.50 -2.99
N ASP A 262 18.43 9.67 -3.39
CA ASP A 262 17.34 10.40 -2.72
C ASP A 262 15.99 9.70 -2.87
N GLY A 263 15.80 8.93 -3.95
CA GLY A 263 14.57 8.19 -4.22
C GLY A 263 14.58 6.77 -3.67
N TYR A 264 15.75 6.16 -3.45
CA TYR A 264 15.85 4.76 -3.03
C TYR A 264 15.18 4.49 -1.68
N THR A 265 14.44 3.37 -1.64
CA THR A 265 13.70 2.89 -0.47
C THR A 265 14.20 1.52 0.00
N TRP A 266 15.04 0.85 -0.78
CA TRP A 266 15.63 -0.44 -0.43
C TRP A 266 17.15 -0.46 -0.64
N GLY A 267 17.84 -1.30 0.15
CA GLY A 267 19.27 -1.58 0.02
C GLY A 267 20.17 -0.88 1.03
N TYR A 268 19.62 -0.02 1.90
CA TYR A 268 20.39 0.65 2.97
C TYR A 268 20.29 -0.04 4.32
N GLN A 269 19.19 -0.78 4.58
CA GLN A 269 18.92 -1.47 5.84
C GLN A 269 19.01 -2.99 5.66
N VAL A 270 19.98 -3.44 4.87
CA VAL A 270 20.25 -4.85 4.59
C VAL A 270 21.70 -5.18 4.90
N PRO A 271 22.03 -6.47 5.14
CA PRO A 271 23.42 -6.91 5.19
C PRO A 271 24.22 -6.44 3.97
N GLN A 272 25.48 -6.04 4.18
CA GLN A 272 26.35 -5.51 3.13
C GLN A 272 26.42 -6.43 1.90
N ALA A 273 26.48 -7.75 2.10
CA ALA A 273 26.53 -8.72 1.01
C ALA A 273 25.28 -8.70 0.10
N LEU A 274 24.09 -8.40 0.65
CA LEU A 274 22.88 -8.25 -0.15
C LEU A 274 22.90 -6.93 -0.93
N ARG A 275 23.34 -5.84 -0.30
CA ARG A 275 23.51 -4.54 -0.96
C ARG A 275 24.50 -4.63 -2.12
N GLU A 276 25.63 -5.30 -1.95
CA GLU A 276 26.63 -5.50 -3.01
C GLU A 276 26.10 -6.36 -4.15
N LYS A 277 25.25 -7.34 -3.84
CA LYS A 277 24.67 -8.26 -4.83
C LYS A 277 23.55 -7.61 -5.67
N PHE A 278 22.67 -6.84 -5.03
CA PHE A 278 21.43 -6.35 -5.65
C PHE A 278 21.40 -4.84 -5.88
N GLY A 279 22.30 -4.08 -5.26
CA GLY A 279 22.31 -2.63 -5.32
C GLY A 279 21.25 -1.98 -4.43
N CYS A 280 20.95 -0.71 -4.72
CA CYS A 280 19.86 0.04 -4.09
C CYS A 280 18.78 0.33 -5.14
N SER A 281 17.53 0.46 -4.70
CA SER A 281 16.39 0.69 -5.59
C SER A 281 15.26 1.44 -4.92
N ARG A 282 14.43 2.10 -5.72
CA ARG A 282 13.18 2.76 -5.30
C ARG A 282 12.02 1.80 -5.52
N MET A 283 11.89 0.82 -4.62
CA MET A 283 10.86 -0.22 -4.71
C MET A 283 9.48 0.32 -4.34
N ASP A 284 9.42 1.17 -3.31
CA ASP A 284 8.18 1.69 -2.75
C ASP A 284 7.80 2.99 -3.46
N LYS A 285 6.56 3.04 -3.96
CA LYS A 285 6.06 4.17 -4.76
C LYS A 285 4.64 4.55 -4.36
N ILE A 286 4.27 5.79 -4.66
CA ILE A 286 2.91 6.31 -4.54
C ILE A 286 2.50 6.83 -5.91
N LEU A 287 1.59 6.11 -6.56
CA LEU A 287 1.03 6.42 -7.87
C LEU A 287 -0.39 6.97 -7.73
N PHE A 288 -0.80 7.89 -8.59
CA PHE A 288 -2.12 8.52 -8.50
C PHE A 288 -2.70 8.93 -9.86
N SER A 289 -4.00 9.18 -9.88
CA SER A 289 -4.75 9.68 -11.03
C SER A 289 -5.89 10.62 -10.60
N GLY A 290 -6.48 11.32 -11.57
CA GLY A 290 -7.65 12.17 -11.36
C GLY A 290 -7.37 13.41 -10.52
N ALA A 291 -8.30 13.77 -9.63
CA ALA A 291 -8.36 15.05 -8.95
C ALA A 291 -7.35 15.25 -7.79
N LEU A 292 -6.27 14.48 -7.73
CA LEU A 292 -5.26 14.59 -6.68
C LEU A 292 -4.07 15.43 -7.13
N ARG A 293 -3.55 16.24 -6.22
CA ARG A 293 -2.31 16.98 -6.38
C ARG A 293 -1.37 16.65 -5.22
N PRO A 294 -0.19 16.05 -5.46
CA PRO A 294 0.79 15.86 -4.42
C PRO A 294 1.34 17.23 -3.97
N GLN A 295 1.53 17.39 -2.67
CA GLN A 295 2.05 18.60 -2.03
C GLN A 295 3.42 18.37 -1.41
N LYS A 296 3.65 17.17 -0.88
CA LYS A 296 4.88 16.77 -0.22
C LYS A 296 5.12 15.28 -0.41
N PHE A 297 6.37 14.87 -0.52
CA PHE A 297 6.79 13.47 -0.52
C PHE A 297 8.05 13.32 0.33
N GLU A 298 8.09 12.30 1.18
CA GLU A 298 9.19 12.01 2.09
C GLU A 298 9.41 10.49 2.20
N ARG A 299 10.66 10.11 2.47
CA ARG A 299 10.98 8.76 2.96
C ARG A 299 10.86 8.74 4.48
N ILE A 300 10.35 7.65 5.02
CA ILE A 300 10.19 7.41 6.46
C ILE A 300 10.87 6.10 6.86
N GLY A 301 10.98 5.80 8.15
CA GLY A 301 11.56 4.53 8.62
C GLY A 301 13.08 4.43 8.53
N MET A 302 13.78 5.47 8.05
CA MET A 302 15.24 5.46 7.90
C MET A 302 15.96 5.38 9.26
N GLY A 303 16.77 4.34 9.44
CA GLY A 303 17.54 4.11 10.66
C GLY A 303 16.69 3.71 11.87
N VAL A 304 15.40 3.40 11.68
CA VAL A 304 14.54 2.95 12.77
C VAL A 304 14.96 1.54 13.16
N LYS A 305 15.21 1.36 14.46
CA LYS A 305 15.71 0.11 15.04
C LYS A 305 14.80 -0.37 16.15
N VAL A 306 14.89 -1.66 16.47
CA VAL A 306 14.25 -2.23 17.66
C VAL A 306 14.73 -1.56 18.95
N ALA A 307 14.01 -1.81 20.05
CA ALA A 307 14.39 -1.37 21.39
C ALA A 307 15.82 -1.83 21.76
N GLU A 308 16.57 -0.97 22.45
CA GLU A 308 18.02 -1.18 22.71
C GLU A 308 18.28 -2.51 23.45
N GLU A 309 17.42 -2.84 24.42
CA GLU A 309 17.49 -4.06 25.22
C GLU A 309 17.34 -5.35 24.40
N LYS A 310 16.81 -5.27 23.17
CA LYS A 310 16.66 -6.40 22.25
C LYS A 310 17.81 -6.53 21.25
N ARG A 311 18.56 -5.45 21.02
CA ARG A 311 19.61 -5.44 19.97
C ARG A 311 20.75 -6.40 20.24
N GLN A 312 21.15 -6.56 21.50
CA GLN A 312 22.20 -7.52 21.85
C GLN A 312 21.79 -8.96 21.51
N GLU A 313 20.52 -9.30 21.77
CA GLU A 313 19.95 -10.61 21.45
C GLU A 313 19.89 -10.85 19.94
N MET A 314 19.47 -9.84 19.17
CA MET A 314 19.41 -9.90 17.71
C MET A 314 20.79 -10.06 17.08
N ARG A 315 21.77 -9.27 17.52
CA ARG A 315 23.17 -9.41 17.06
C ARG A 315 23.72 -10.80 17.37
N ALA A 316 23.42 -11.36 18.54
CA ALA A 316 23.82 -12.72 18.89
C ALA A 316 23.14 -13.81 18.03
N ALA A 317 21.97 -13.52 17.47
CA ALA A 317 21.27 -14.37 16.51
C ALA A 317 21.71 -14.15 15.05
N GLY A 318 22.63 -13.20 14.78
CA GLY A 318 23.08 -12.85 13.44
C GLY A 318 22.09 -12.00 12.64
N GLU A 319 21.17 -11.32 13.33
CA GLU A 319 20.12 -10.49 12.74
C GLU A 319 20.48 -8.99 12.80
N GLU A 320 20.08 -8.24 11.79
CA GLU A 320 20.23 -6.79 11.76
C GLU A 320 19.18 -6.09 12.65
N GLU A 321 19.51 -4.92 13.19
CA GLU A 321 18.71 -4.25 14.24
C GLU A 321 17.55 -3.38 13.73
N TRP A 322 17.47 -3.15 12.42
CA TRP A 322 16.48 -2.27 11.80
C TRP A 322 15.07 -2.81 11.95
N VAL A 323 14.04 -2.00 11.80
CA VAL A 323 12.67 -2.52 11.85
C VAL A 323 12.34 -3.37 10.64
N THR A 324 12.87 -3.01 9.47
CA THR A 324 12.66 -3.66 8.17
C THR A 324 13.82 -3.28 7.26
N ASP A 325 14.04 -4.02 6.18
CA ASP A 325 14.95 -3.67 5.10
C ASP A 325 14.47 -2.50 4.21
N HIS A 326 13.20 -2.10 4.31
CA HIS A 326 12.62 -0.98 3.56
C HIS A 326 12.60 0.35 4.35
N TYR A 327 12.86 1.44 3.64
CA TYR A 327 12.31 2.74 3.99
C TYR A 327 10.86 2.80 3.53
N GLY A 328 9.99 3.41 4.34
CA GLY A 328 8.63 3.71 3.93
C GLY A 328 8.58 4.99 3.09
N VAL A 329 7.43 5.24 2.48
CA VAL A 329 7.13 6.47 1.75
C VAL A 329 5.91 7.17 2.35
N MET A 330 5.94 8.49 2.38
CA MET A 330 4.87 9.33 2.91
C MET A 330 4.61 10.50 1.96
N ALA A 331 3.34 10.75 1.64
CA ALA A 331 2.99 11.89 0.80
C ALA A 331 1.72 12.59 1.28
N ASP A 332 1.73 13.92 1.16
CA ASP A 332 0.59 14.78 1.38
C ASP A 332 -0.08 15.09 0.05
N PHE A 333 -1.39 14.93 -0.01
CA PHE A 333 -2.21 15.22 -1.18
C PHE A 333 -3.27 16.24 -0.88
N HIS A 334 -3.56 17.05 -1.89
CA HIS A 334 -4.74 17.90 -1.95
C HIS A 334 -5.69 17.40 -3.03
N LEU A 335 -6.98 17.32 -2.70
CA LEU A 335 -8.05 17.05 -3.64
C LEU A 335 -8.48 18.38 -4.27
N ASN A 336 -8.30 18.51 -5.58
CA ASN A 336 -8.69 19.70 -6.33
C ASN A 336 -10.21 19.72 -6.57
N ASP A 337 -10.84 20.88 -6.39
CA ASP A 337 -12.27 21.07 -6.71
C ASP A 337 -12.55 21.01 -8.22
N GLU A 338 -11.55 21.29 -9.06
CA GLU A 338 -11.76 21.65 -10.47
C GLU A 338 -11.80 20.50 -11.49
N SER A 339 -11.75 19.23 -11.05
CA SER A 339 -11.80 18.09 -11.99
C SER A 339 -13.20 17.77 -12.57
N VAL A 340 -14.17 18.67 -12.37
CA VAL A 340 -15.52 18.56 -12.93
C VAL A 340 -15.67 19.26 -14.29
N LEU A 341 -14.78 20.19 -14.67
CA LEU A 341 -15.00 21.01 -15.88
C LEU A 341 -14.19 20.61 -17.12
N ALA A 342 -13.08 19.89 -16.99
CA ALA A 342 -12.17 19.68 -18.13
C ALA A 342 -12.52 18.50 -19.07
N MET A 343 -13.53 17.68 -18.76
CA MET A 343 -13.91 16.53 -19.63
C MET A 343 -15.11 16.80 -20.55
N THR A 344 -15.82 17.93 -20.39
CA THR A 344 -16.96 18.30 -21.23
C THR A 344 -16.59 19.20 -22.42
N GLU A 345 -15.48 19.94 -22.38
CA GLU A 345 -15.15 20.88 -23.46
C GLU A 345 -14.29 20.29 -24.59
N LYS A 346 -13.74 19.06 -24.44
CA LYS A 346 -12.91 18.43 -25.49
C LYS A 346 -13.65 17.43 -26.40
N ARG A 347 -14.97 17.29 -26.28
CA ARG A 347 -15.75 16.37 -27.15
C ARG A 347 -16.70 17.06 -28.14
N GLU A 348 -16.86 18.38 -28.09
CA GLU A 348 -17.78 19.09 -29.00
C GLU A 348 -17.10 19.72 -30.23
N ASP A 349 -15.77 19.74 -30.33
CA ASP A 349 -15.08 20.51 -31.39
C ASP A 349 -14.43 19.66 -32.50
N GLU A 350 -14.78 18.38 -32.63
CA GLU A 350 -14.43 17.56 -33.80
C GLU A 350 -15.68 16.95 -34.46
N SER A 351 -16.46 17.80 -35.13
CA SER A 351 -17.42 17.39 -36.17
C SER A 351 -16.92 17.90 -37.53
N PRO A 352 -16.41 17.02 -38.44
CA PRO A 352 -15.96 17.43 -39.75
C PRO A 352 -17.11 17.44 -40.75
N LEU A 353 -18.07 18.37 -40.62
CA LEU A 353 -19.14 18.57 -41.61
C LEU A 353 -19.57 20.04 -41.71
N SER A 354 -18.77 20.87 -42.39
CA SER A 354 -19.26 22.08 -43.06
C SER A 354 -18.22 22.72 -44.01
N LYS A 355 -17.62 21.93 -44.90
CA LYS A 355 -17.06 22.46 -46.15
C LYS A 355 -17.38 21.49 -47.27
N LEU A 356 -18.51 21.72 -47.95
CA LEU A 356 -18.79 21.43 -49.36
C LEU A 356 -20.31 21.55 -49.61
N SER A 357 -20.73 22.75 -50.04
CA SER A 357 -21.69 23.09 -51.12
C SER A 357 -22.36 24.42 -50.85
#